data_AF-A0A2T5ESH6-F1
#
_entry.id   AF-A0A2T5ESH6-F1
#
_cell.length_a   1.000
_cell.length_b   1.000
_cell.length_c   1.000
_cell.angle_alpha   90.00
_cell.angle_beta   90.00
_cell.angle_gamma   90.00
#
_symmetry.space_group_name_H-M   'P 1'
#
loop_
_entity.id
_entity.type
_entity.pdbx_description
1 polymer ?
#
loop_
_entity_poly.entity_id
_entity_poly.type
_entity_poly.pdbx_seq_one_letter_code
_entity_poly.pdbx_strand_id
1 'polypeptide(L)'
;MIYSYLPGHYLFLSRLKSKPEKLSWAILYVIPLLFISGHINGSYSIEIVILFILALLSFFSIYDLGYIENDVKTVLTEKEPTLRIDSATFDYYTSNYWKHNLIKILFSVVLILAIDSLSGLWEIELNLLAFICAVIATRFVFFFHNKIRSRYNVLTFSLLSSLKYTSILILFCPYEQFPYYLTLSLLMFPLIRTIEHATKKKYKFIKIRNLVFSADYFRVRYYLLFSLIFLVVAFLVDTFDYLYFFVFLYYLMYRVVTLIFVKKTNFVDELRKNRSSR
;
A
#
# COMPACT_ATOMS: atom_id res chain seq x y z
N MET A 1 13.72 -10.10 19.31
CA MET A 1 14.38 -8.78 19.16
C MET A 1 15.22 -8.65 17.88
N ILE A 2 15.71 -9.72 17.23
CA ILE A 2 16.46 -9.56 15.96
C ILE A 2 15.54 -9.27 14.76
N TYR A 3 14.35 -9.86 14.74
CA TYR A 3 13.36 -9.70 13.66
C TYR A 3 12.82 -8.27 13.52
N SER A 4 12.94 -7.41 14.54
CA SER A 4 12.48 -6.01 14.50
C SER A 4 13.26 -5.16 13.49
N TYR A 5 14.46 -5.59 13.10
CA TYR A 5 15.27 -4.92 12.09
C TYR A 5 14.89 -5.32 10.66
N LEU A 6 14.19 -6.46 10.47
CA LEU A 6 13.80 -6.91 9.14
C LEU A 6 12.86 -5.91 8.47
N PRO A 7 12.99 -5.70 7.16
CA PRO A 7 12.10 -4.82 6.42
C PRO A 7 10.66 -5.32 6.44
N GLY A 8 9.71 -4.42 6.68
CA GLY A 8 8.29 -4.74 6.72
C GLY A 8 7.84 -5.48 7.98
N HIS A 9 8.75 -5.94 8.84
CA HIS A 9 8.37 -6.59 10.10
C HIS A 9 7.49 -5.68 10.95
N TYR A 10 7.77 -4.37 10.99
CA TYR A 10 6.98 -3.45 11.81
C TYR A 10 5.56 -3.26 11.26
N LEU A 11 5.39 -3.23 9.94
CA LEU A 11 4.07 -3.26 9.30
C LEU A 11 3.24 -4.47 9.78
N PHE A 12 3.83 -5.68 9.77
CA PHE A 12 3.13 -6.90 10.20
C PHE A 12 2.86 -6.95 11.70
N LEU A 13 3.76 -6.40 12.51
CA LEU A 13 3.59 -6.30 13.95
C LEU A 13 2.45 -5.35 14.33
N SER A 14 2.41 -4.17 13.71
CA SER A 14 1.61 -3.05 14.21
C SER A 14 0.32 -2.78 13.41
N ARG A 15 0.27 -3.13 12.12
CA ARG A 15 -0.86 -2.80 11.21
C ARG A 15 -1.59 -4.02 10.67
N LEU A 16 -0.90 -5.13 10.39
CA LEU A 16 -1.49 -6.35 9.80
C LEU A 16 -1.46 -7.51 10.80
N LYS A 17 -2.33 -7.43 11.82
CA LYS A 17 -2.28 -8.35 12.98
C LYS A 17 -2.80 -9.74 12.62
N SER A 18 -3.88 -9.81 11.84
CA SER A 18 -4.57 -11.05 11.53
C SER A 18 -4.09 -11.68 10.21
N LYS A 19 -4.19 -13.01 10.07
CA LYS A 19 -3.86 -13.73 8.82
C LYS A 19 -4.64 -13.18 7.61
N PRO A 20 -5.97 -12.89 7.69
CA PRO A 20 -6.70 -12.31 6.58
C PRO A 20 -6.17 -10.95 6.13
N GLU A 21 -5.72 -10.09 7.06
CA GLU A 21 -5.13 -8.79 6.71
C GLU A 21 -3.81 -8.95 5.95
N LYS A 22 -2.97 -9.91 6.38
CA LYS A 22 -1.70 -10.22 5.71
C LYS A 22 -1.93 -10.76 4.30
N LEU A 23 -2.87 -11.69 4.15
CA LEU A 23 -3.26 -12.22 2.84
C LEU A 23 -3.83 -11.13 1.93
N SER A 24 -4.70 -10.29 2.48
CA SER A 24 -5.29 -9.16 1.75
C SER A 24 -4.23 -8.18 1.30
N TRP A 25 -3.19 -7.92 2.11
CA TRP A 25 -2.07 -7.10 1.71
C TRP A 25 -1.30 -7.73 0.54
N ALA A 26 -0.99 -9.03 0.59
CA ALA A 26 -0.31 -9.69 -0.53
C ALA A 26 -1.14 -9.61 -1.83
N ILE A 27 -2.43 -9.91 -1.75
CA ILE A 27 -3.36 -9.90 -2.90
C ILE A 27 -3.55 -8.49 -3.47
N LEU A 28 -3.72 -7.48 -2.61
CA LEU A 28 -4.05 -6.12 -3.05
C LEU A 28 -2.84 -5.25 -3.38
N TYR A 29 -1.64 -5.65 -2.94
CA TYR A 29 -0.43 -4.85 -3.06
C TYR A 29 0.67 -5.60 -3.79
N VAL A 30 1.11 -6.76 -3.29
CA VAL A 30 2.29 -7.46 -3.82
C VAL A 30 2.02 -8.05 -5.20
N ILE A 31 0.97 -8.87 -5.34
CA ILE A 31 0.65 -9.57 -6.59
C ILE A 31 0.41 -8.61 -7.77
N PRO A 32 -0.47 -7.60 -7.68
CA PRO A 32 -0.73 -6.71 -8.80
C PRO A 32 0.50 -5.88 -9.18
N LEU A 33 1.29 -5.43 -8.21
CA LEU A 33 2.52 -4.70 -8.51
C LEU A 33 3.55 -5.58 -9.22
N LEU A 34 3.74 -6.84 -8.79
CA LEU A 34 4.64 -7.77 -9.47
C LEU A 34 4.18 -8.05 -10.90
N PHE A 35 2.87 -8.26 -11.09
CA PHE A 35 2.30 -8.51 -12.40
C PHE A 35 2.50 -7.31 -13.34
N ILE A 36 2.26 -6.09 -12.85
CA ILE A 36 2.49 -4.86 -13.63
C ILE A 36 3.99 -4.68 -13.92
N SER A 37 4.87 -4.92 -12.95
CA SER A 37 6.33 -4.86 -13.17
C SER A 37 6.82 -5.82 -14.26
N GLY A 38 6.31 -7.06 -14.28
CA GLY A 38 6.63 -8.01 -15.35
C GLY A 38 6.09 -7.58 -16.71
N HIS A 39 4.85 -7.08 -16.76
CA HIS A 39 4.25 -6.54 -17.99
C HIS A 39 5.06 -5.38 -18.57
N ILE A 40 5.48 -4.43 -17.71
CA ILE A 40 6.33 -3.30 -18.10
C ILE A 40 7.62 -3.76 -18.78
N ASN A 41 8.25 -4.84 -18.26
CA ASN A 41 9.50 -5.38 -18.79
C ASN A 41 9.29 -6.36 -19.96
N GLY A 42 8.04 -6.61 -20.36
CA GLY A 42 7.70 -7.63 -21.36
C GLY A 42 8.06 -9.06 -20.96
N SER A 43 8.36 -9.32 -19.67
CA SER A 43 8.84 -10.60 -19.18
C SER A 43 8.47 -10.82 -17.71
N TYR A 44 8.11 -12.07 -17.37
CA TYR A 44 7.82 -12.51 -16.00
C TYR A 44 8.93 -13.42 -15.46
N SER A 45 10.18 -13.07 -15.75
CA SER A 45 11.34 -13.89 -15.40
C SER A 45 11.64 -13.85 -13.90
N ILE A 46 12.48 -14.80 -13.45
CA ILE A 46 12.88 -14.90 -12.05
C ILE A 46 13.70 -13.68 -11.60
N GLU A 47 14.47 -13.08 -12.51
CA GLU A 47 15.26 -11.88 -12.32
C GLU A 47 14.36 -10.70 -11.93
N ILE A 48 13.25 -10.49 -12.66
CA ILE A 48 12.26 -9.45 -12.33
C ILE A 48 11.63 -9.69 -10.96
N VAL A 49 11.30 -10.94 -10.64
CA VAL A 49 10.77 -11.31 -9.32
C VAL A 49 11.77 -10.98 -8.21
N ILE A 50 13.06 -11.29 -8.40
CA ILE A 50 14.12 -11.00 -7.43
C ILE A 50 14.26 -9.48 -7.26
N LEU A 51 14.41 -8.72 -8.34
CA LEU A 51 14.53 -7.25 -8.29
C LEU A 51 13.32 -6.61 -7.61
N PHE A 52 12.11 -7.12 -7.89
CA PHE A 52 10.88 -6.66 -7.27
C PHE A 52 10.86 -6.91 -5.76
N ILE A 53 11.27 -8.10 -5.31
CA ILE A 53 11.37 -8.42 -3.89
C ILE A 53 12.39 -7.51 -3.19
N LEU A 54 13.57 -7.29 -3.80
CA LEU A 54 14.58 -6.38 -3.27
C LEU A 54 14.04 -4.94 -3.17
N ALA A 55 13.32 -4.46 -4.18
CA ALA A 55 12.71 -3.14 -4.19
C ALA A 55 11.66 -3.00 -3.09
N LEU A 56 10.79 -4.01 -2.91
CA LEU A 56 9.82 -4.06 -1.83
C LEU A 56 10.50 -4.00 -0.45
N LEU A 57 11.53 -4.82 -0.24
CA LEU A 57 12.27 -4.85 1.03
C LEU A 57 12.99 -3.51 1.27
N SER A 58 13.56 -2.89 0.25
CA SER A 58 14.22 -1.58 0.38
C SER A 58 13.20 -0.52 0.77
N PHE A 59 12.07 -0.46 0.06
CA PHE A 59 10.98 0.48 0.35
C PHE A 59 10.46 0.30 1.78
N PHE A 60 10.16 -0.93 2.21
CA PHE A 60 9.63 -1.19 3.55
C PHE A 60 10.64 -1.00 4.68
N SER A 61 11.94 -1.03 4.38
CA SER A 61 12.97 -0.66 5.35
C SER A 61 12.77 0.79 5.80
N ILE A 62 12.53 1.70 4.85
CA ILE A 62 12.30 3.13 5.12
C ILE A 62 10.88 3.39 5.59
N TYR A 63 9.88 2.76 4.97
CA TYR A 63 8.47 2.97 5.31
C TYR A 63 8.15 2.59 6.76
N ASP A 64 8.75 1.52 7.28
CA ASP A 64 8.62 1.12 8.69
C ASP A 64 9.05 2.22 9.67
N LEU A 65 10.05 3.04 9.33
CA LEU A 65 10.53 4.12 10.21
C LEU A 65 9.43 5.13 10.50
N GLY A 66 8.60 5.43 9.49
CA GLY A 66 7.44 6.29 9.65
C GLY A 66 6.41 5.71 10.62
N TYR A 67 6.17 4.40 10.57
CA TYR A 67 5.28 3.72 11.51
C TYR A 67 5.84 3.69 12.93
N ILE A 68 7.12 3.37 13.09
CA ILE A 68 7.78 3.38 14.39
C ILE A 68 7.67 4.77 15.00
N GLU A 69 8.04 5.82 14.26
CA GLU A 69 7.93 7.21 14.72
C GLU A 69 6.48 7.61 15.06
N ASN A 70 5.50 7.14 14.29
CA ASN A 70 4.09 7.37 14.58
C ASN A 70 3.70 6.80 15.95
N ASP A 71 4.11 5.57 16.22
CA ASP A 71 3.64 4.81 17.38
C ASP A 71 4.50 5.04 18.65
N VAL A 72 5.74 5.53 18.54
CA VAL A 72 6.62 5.76 19.73
C VAL A 72 6.84 7.22 20.07
N LYS A 73 6.81 8.13 19.09
CA LYS A 73 7.00 9.57 19.34
C LYS A 73 5.71 10.34 19.17
N THR A 74 5.01 10.09 18.07
CA THR A 74 3.90 10.96 17.68
C THR A 74 2.68 10.74 18.57
N VAL A 75 2.42 9.49 18.97
CA VAL A 75 1.33 9.11 19.87
C VAL A 75 1.34 9.90 21.19
N LEU A 76 2.52 10.28 21.68
CA LEU A 76 2.69 11.04 22.92
C LEU A 76 2.17 12.49 22.83
N THR A 77 1.94 12.99 21.61
CA THR A 77 1.44 14.35 21.36
C THR A 77 -0.01 14.37 20.88
N GLU A 78 -0.65 13.20 20.77
CA GLU A 78 -2.03 13.10 20.30
C GLU A 78 -3.02 13.33 21.45
N LYS A 79 -4.11 14.07 21.18
CA LYS A 79 -5.20 14.24 22.14
C LYS A 79 -5.94 12.92 22.42
N GLU A 80 -6.08 12.09 21.38
CA GLU A 80 -6.73 10.79 21.43
C GLU A 80 -5.81 9.75 20.77
N PRO A 81 -4.82 9.23 21.51
CA PRO A 81 -3.78 8.36 20.97
C PRO A 81 -4.35 7.04 20.45
N THR A 82 -3.93 6.63 19.26
CA THR A 82 -4.22 5.28 18.76
C THR A 82 -3.11 4.31 19.15
N LEU A 83 -3.28 3.57 20.25
CA LEU A 83 -2.33 2.54 20.68
C LEU A 83 -2.41 1.31 19.78
N ARG A 84 -1.29 0.93 19.15
CA ARG A 84 -1.24 -0.19 18.20
C ARG A 84 -0.34 -1.34 18.64
N ILE A 85 0.61 -1.05 19.53
CA ILE A 85 1.58 -1.98 20.10
C ILE A 85 1.41 -2.03 21.62
N ASP A 86 1.85 -3.12 22.26
CA ASP A 86 1.88 -3.24 23.71
C ASP A 86 3.02 -2.40 24.35
N SER A 87 2.98 -2.26 25.67
CA SER A 87 3.94 -1.46 26.44
C SER A 87 5.38 -1.96 26.30
N ALA A 88 5.61 -3.27 26.41
CA ALA A 88 6.94 -3.85 26.27
C ALA A 88 7.55 -3.55 24.88
N THR A 89 6.74 -3.61 23.83
CA THR A 89 7.13 -3.26 22.47
C THR A 89 7.40 -1.76 22.34
N PHE A 90 6.55 -0.92 22.95
CA PHE A 90 6.74 0.53 22.98
C PHE A 90 8.08 0.90 23.63
N ASP A 91 8.38 0.36 24.81
CA ASP A 91 9.61 0.62 25.55
C ASP A 91 10.86 0.18 24.78
N TYR A 92 10.78 -0.98 24.13
CA TYR A 92 11.85 -1.50 23.29
C TYR A 92 12.18 -0.57 22.11
N TYR A 93 11.19 -0.17 21.31
CA TYR A 93 11.41 0.70 20.14
C TYR A 93 11.78 2.13 20.55
N THR A 94 11.28 2.62 21.69
CA THR A 94 11.67 3.92 22.23
C THR A 94 13.14 3.92 22.61
N SER A 95 13.58 2.91 23.36
CA SER A 95 14.98 2.79 23.83
C SER A 95 15.97 2.55 22.68
N ASN A 96 15.53 1.91 21.59
CA ASN A 96 16.37 1.57 20.44
C ASN A 96 16.10 2.43 19.19
N TYR A 97 15.40 3.56 19.34
CA TYR A 97 14.88 4.34 18.20
C TYR A 97 15.95 4.67 17.15
N TRP A 98 17.08 5.25 17.57
CA TRP A 98 18.14 5.66 16.65
C TRP A 98 18.83 4.48 15.97
N LYS A 99 19.05 3.39 16.71
CA LYS A 99 19.61 2.15 16.18
C LYS A 99 18.71 1.54 15.10
N HIS A 100 17.39 1.54 15.31
CA HIS A 100 16.44 1.09 14.30
C HIS A 100 16.46 1.95 13.04
N ASN A 101 16.51 3.28 13.19
CA ASN A 101 16.61 4.19 12.05
C ASN A 101 17.88 3.92 11.24
N LEU A 102 19.03 3.89 11.89
CA LEU A 102 20.32 3.67 11.22
C LEU A 102 20.36 2.33 10.48
N ILE A 103 20.01 1.23 11.16
CA ILE A 103 20.08 -0.12 10.57
C ILE A 103 19.13 -0.25 9.38
N LYS A 104 17.90 0.25 9.48
CA LYS A 104 16.94 0.16 8.35
C LYS A 104 17.34 1.06 7.17
N ILE A 105 17.94 2.22 7.42
CA ILE A 105 18.51 3.05 6.34
C ILE A 105 19.64 2.31 5.64
N LEU A 106 20.60 1.76 6.40
CA LEU A 106 21.70 0.98 5.84
C LEU A 106 21.20 -0.24 5.06
N PHE A 107 20.17 -0.93 5.58
CA PHE A 107 19.55 -2.06 4.89
C PHE A 107 18.95 -1.64 3.54
N SER A 108 18.21 -0.51 3.50
CA SER A 108 17.66 0.03 2.26
C SER A 108 18.75 0.38 1.25
N VAL A 109 19.85 0.99 1.69
CA VAL A 109 21.00 1.34 0.83
C VAL A 109 21.64 0.08 0.26
N VAL A 110 21.93 -0.92 1.10
CA VAL A 110 22.52 -2.20 0.65
C VAL A 110 21.62 -2.89 -0.38
N LEU A 111 20.30 -2.90 -0.16
CA LEU A 111 19.36 -3.48 -1.12
C LEU A 111 19.32 -2.69 -2.44
N ILE A 112 19.42 -1.36 -2.41
CA ILE A 112 19.48 -0.52 -3.62
C ILE A 112 20.76 -0.81 -4.41
N LEU A 113 21.90 -0.95 -3.74
CA LEU A 113 23.16 -1.34 -4.40
C LEU A 113 23.10 -2.75 -4.99
N ALA A 114 22.40 -3.67 -4.32
CA ALA A 114 22.16 -5.01 -4.85
C ALA A 114 21.25 -4.98 -6.10
N ILE A 115 20.20 -4.16 -6.10
CA ILE A 115 19.34 -3.95 -7.27
C ILE A 115 20.17 -3.44 -8.44
N ASP A 116 20.98 -2.40 -8.24
CA ASP A 116 21.85 -1.81 -9.26
C ASP A 116 22.80 -2.86 -9.87
N SER A 117 23.54 -3.56 -9.00
CA SER A 117 24.52 -4.58 -9.41
C SER A 117 23.87 -5.74 -10.18
N LEU A 118 22.73 -6.25 -9.70
CA LEU A 118 22.03 -7.36 -10.35
C LEU A 118 21.37 -6.94 -11.65
N SER A 119 20.81 -5.72 -11.72
CA SER A 119 20.20 -5.20 -12.94
C SER A 119 21.23 -5.01 -14.05
N GLY A 120 22.44 -4.54 -13.72
CA GLY A 120 23.56 -4.47 -14.67
C GLY A 120 24.05 -5.84 -15.13
N LEU A 121 24.10 -6.83 -14.22
CA LEU A 121 24.48 -8.21 -14.56
C LEU A 121 23.47 -8.88 -15.50
N TRP A 122 22.18 -8.60 -15.32
CA TRP A 122 21.09 -9.19 -16.10
C TRP A 122 20.65 -8.34 -17.29
N GLU A 123 21.32 -7.21 -17.55
CA GLU A 123 21.01 -6.27 -18.63
C GLU A 123 19.54 -5.78 -18.58
N ILE A 124 18.99 -5.62 -17.37
CA ILE A 124 17.63 -5.12 -17.14
C ILE A 124 17.70 -3.61 -16.88
N GLU A 125 17.07 -2.83 -17.75
CA GLU A 125 17.00 -1.38 -17.59
C GLU A 125 16.02 -1.00 -16.45
N LEU A 126 16.54 -0.30 -15.44
CA LEU A 126 15.76 0.19 -14.30
C LEU A 126 15.94 1.68 -14.09
N ASN A 127 14.90 2.32 -13.56
CA ASN A 127 14.90 3.74 -13.19
C ASN A 127 15.25 3.92 -11.72
N LEU A 128 16.49 3.56 -11.39
CA LEU A 128 16.98 3.53 -10.01
C LEU A 128 16.93 4.91 -9.33
N LEU A 129 17.29 5.97 -10.05
CA LEU A 129 17.24 7.35 -9.52
C LEU A 129 15.80 7.73 -9.13
N ALA A 130 14.83 7.43 -9.99
CA ALA A 130 13.42 7.72 -9.72
C ALA A 130 12.91 6.93 -8.49
N PHE A 131 13.34 5.66 -8.35
CA PHE A 131 13.04 4.85 -7.16
C PHE A 131 13.64 5.46 -5.88
N ILE A 132 14.92 5.86 -5.90
CA ILE A 132 15.59 6.50 -4.76
C ILE A 132 14.86 7.78 -4.37
N CYS A 133 14.54 8.64 -5.34
CA CYS A 133 13.76 9.85 -5.11
C CYS A 133 12.40 9.53 -4.48
N ALA A 134 11.71 8.49 -4.93
CA ALA A 134 10.40 8.09 -4.39
C ALA A 134 10.50 7.53 -2.95
N VAL A 135 11.55 6.78 -2.63
CA VAL A 135 11.84 6.30 -1.26
C VAL A 135 12.13 7.47 -0.31
N ILE A 136 12.95 8.44 -0.75
CA ILE A 136 13.24 9.66 0.01
C ILE A 136 11.96 10.49 0.19
N ALA A 137 11.21 10.72 -0.88
CA ALA A 137 9.93 11.44 -0.84
C ALA A 137 8.94 10.77 0.13
N THR A 138 8.91 9.43 0.16
CA THR A 138 8.08 8.67 1.11
C THR A 138 8.44 9.02 2.55
N ARG A 139 9.73 9.10 2.89
CA ARG A 139 10.17 9.48 4.24
C ARG A 139 9.73 10.90 4.60
N PHE A 140 9.89 11.86 3.67
CA PHE A 140 9.44 13.24 3.87
C PHE A 140 7.93 13.34 4.05
N VAL A 141 7.14 12.69 3.19
CA VAL A 141 5.68 12.67 3.30
C VAL A 141 5.23 12.05 4.62
N PHE A 142 5.90 10.98 5.08
CA PHE A 142 5.58 10.36 6.36
C PHE A 142 5.82 11.32 7.54
N PHE A 143 6.91 12.08 7.52
CA PHE A 143 7.19 13.09 8.53
C PHE A 143 6.05 14.13 8.62
N PHE A 144 5.60 14.66 7.48
CA PHE A 144 4.45 15.58 7.45
C PHE A 144 3.16 14.89 7.88
N HIS A 145 2.94 13.63 7.50
CA HIS A 145 1.78 12.86 7.92
C HIS A 145 1.71 12.69 9.45
N ASN A 146 2.86 12.48 10.11
CA ASN A 146 2.95 12.38 11.55
C ASN A 146 2.70 13.73 12.24
N LYS A 147 3.15 14.84 11.66
CA LYS A 147 2.92 16.19 12.25
C LYS A 147 1.52 16.74 12.02
N ILE A 148 0.92 16.50 10.86
CA ILE A 148 -0.36 17.10 10.49
C ILE A 148 -1.52 16.30 11.09
N ARG A 149 -2.21 16.89 12.08
CA ARG A 149 -3.36 16.28 12.78
C ARG A 149 -4.73 16.89 12.44
N SER A 150 -4.79 17.71 11.40
CA SER A 150 -6.02 18.35 10.92
C SER A 150 -6.65 17.56 9.74
N ARG A 151 -7.67 18.15 9.10
CA ARG A 151 -8.28 17.60 7.88
C ARG A 151 -7.29 17.41 6.72
N TYR A 152 -6.18 18.16 6.72
CA TYR A 152 -5.11 18.00 5.74
C TYR A 152 -4.35 16.67 5.88
N ASN A 153 -4.58 15.91 6.96
CA ASN A 153 -4.06 14.55 7.08
C ASN A 153 -4.61 13.61 5.99
N VAL A 154 -5.77 13.92 5.39
CA VAL A 154 -6.28 13.20 4.21
C VAL A 154 -5.32 13.34 3.02
N LEU A 155 -4.75 14.53 2.80
CA LEU A 155 -3.81 14.76 1.71
C LEU A 155 -2.50 14.01 1.93
N THR A 156 -1.91 14.11 3.13
CA THR A 156 -0.67 13.37 3.43
C THR A 156 -0.88 11.87 3.42
N PHE A 157 -2.06 11.39 3.86
CA PHE A 157 -2.43 9.98 3.71
C PHE A 157 -2.53 9.58 2.24
N SER A 158 -3.14 10.40 1.38
CA SER A 158 -3.22 10.17 -0.06
C SER A 158 -1.84 10.05 -0.66
N LEU A 159 -0.96 11.02 -0.41
CA LEU A 159 0.42 11.02 -0.91
C LEU A 159 1.19 9.78 -0.44
N LEU A 160 1.06 9.42 0.83
CA LEU A 160 1.74 8.24 1.38
C LEU A 160 1.22 6.95 0.73
N SER A 161 -0.10 6.84 0.54
CA SER A 161 -0.70 5.70 -0.14
C SER A 161 -0.28 5.65 -1.60
N SER A 162 -0.21 6.79 -2.30
CA SER A 162 0.24 6.86 -3.70
C SER A 162 1.69 6.43 -3.83
N LEU A 163 2.60 7.03 -3.06
CA LEU A 163 4.02 6.72 -3.07
C LEU A 163 4.30 5.25 -2.81
N LYS A 164 3.52 4.60 -1.94
CA LYS A 164 3.66 3.17 -1.69
C LYS A 164 3.49 2.33 -2.96
N TYR A 165 2.55 2.67 -3.84
CA TYR A 165 2.34 1.92 -5.08
C TYR A 165 3.24 2.43 -6.22
N THR A 166 3.38 3.74 -6.37
CA THR A 166 4.15 4.34 -7.46
C THR A 166 5.64 4.08 -7.33
N SER A 167 6.20 4.07 -6.11
CA SER A 167 7.64 3.85 -5.90
C SER A 167 8.10 2.52 -6.48
N ILE A 168 7.30 1.47 -6.39
CA ILE A 168 7.72 0.16 -6.91
C ILE A 168 7.63 0.14 -8.43
N LEU A 169 6.53 0.63 -9.01
CA LEU A 169 6.37 0.62 -10.47
C LEU A 169 7.35 1.54 -11.18
N ILE A 170 7.67 2.71 -10.59
CA ILE A 170 8.57 3.68 -11.22
C ILE A 170 9.98 3.12 -11.38
N LEU A 171 10.39 2.14 -10.57
CA LEU A 171 11.68 1.46 -10.74
C LEU A 171 11.76 0.71 -12.09
N PHE A 172 10.65 0.10 -12.52
CA PHE A 172 10.62 -0.74 -13.71
C PHE A 172 10.14 0.02 -14.95
N CYS A 173 9.35 1.08 -14.77
CA CYS A 173 8.70 1.81 -15.84
C CYS A 173 9.69 2.65 -16.65
N PRO A 174 9.71 2.60 -18.00
CA PRO A 174 10.43 3.59 -18.82
C PRO A 174 9.87 5.01 -18.64
N TYR A 175 10.71 6.05 -18.81
CA TYR A 175 10.32 7.46 -18.59
C TYR A 175 9.13 7.89 -19.45
N GLU A 176 9.07 7.43 -20.69
CA GLU A 176 8.03 7.77 -21.67
C GLU A 176 6.66 7.24 -21.22
N GLN A 177 6.64 6.15 -20.46
CA GLN A 177 5.42 5.49 -19.97
C GLN A 177 5.07 5.91 -18.54
N PHE A 178 5.82 6.83 -17.91
CA PHE A 178 5.56 7.30 -16.54
C PHE A 178 4.12 7.79 -16.33
N PRO A 179 3.56 8.70 -17.16
CA PRO A 179 2.20 9.20 -16.94
C PRO A 179 1.15 8.08 -16.97
N TYR A 180 1.37 7.08 -17.81
CA TYR A 180 0.52 5.91 -17.94
C TYR A 180 0.53 5.10 -16.62
N TYR A 181 1.65 4.52 -16.21
CA TYR A 181 1.67 3.68 -15.00
C TYR A 181 1.48 4.47 -13.69
N LEU A 182 1.78 5.77 -13.68
CA LEU A 182 1.40 6.66 -12.58
C LEU A 182 -0.13 6.73 -12.46
N THR A 183 -0.85 6.90 -13.57
CA THR A 183 -2.32 6.93 -13.56
C THR A 183 -2.88 5.59 -13.07
N LEU A 184 -2.39 4.47 -13.61
CA LEU A 184 -2.81 3.13 -13.16
C LEU A 184 -2.61 2.95 -11.65
N SER A 185 -1.41 3.24 -11.15
CA SER A 185 -1.06 3.04 -9.74
C SER A 185 -1.84 3.94 -8.79
N LEU A 186 -2.22 5.16 -9.21
CA LEU A 186 -3.07 6.05 -8.42
C LEU A 186 -4.53 5.56 -8.37
N LEU A 187 -5.06 5.09 -9.50
CA LEU A 187 -6.45 4.66 -9.59
C LEU A 187 -6.68 3.28 -8.98
N MET A 188 -5.74 2.34 -9.07
CA MET A 188 -5.99 0.96 -8.66
C MET A 188 -6.20 0.80 -7.15
N PHE A 189 -5.63 1.66 -6.31
CA PHE A 189 -5.81 1.57 -4.86
C PHE A 189 -5.73 2.89 -4.09
N PRO A 190 -4.72 3.76 -4.30
CA PRO A 190 -4.57 4.99 -3.54
C PRO A 190 -5.79 5.90 -3.58
N LEU A 191 -6.40 6.10 -4.75
CA LEU A 191 -7.55 7.00 -4.90
C LEU A 191 -8.74 6.52 -4.07
N ILE A 192 -9.20 5.29 -4.28
CA ILE A 192 -10.31 4.73 -3.52
C ILE A 192 -10.02 4.74 -2.01
N ARG A 193 -8.79 4.38 -1.62
CA ARG A 193 -8.42 4.36 -0.20
C ARG A 193 -8.41 5.76 0.42
N THR A 194 -8.06 6.77 -0.35
CA THR A 194 -8.10 8.18 0.06
C THR A 194 -9.54 8.64 0.27
N ILE A 195 -10.44 8.33 -0.65
CA ILE A 195 -11.87 8.63 -0.53
C ILE A 195 -12.43 7.99 0.75
N GLU A 196 -12.13 6.71 0.99
CA GLU A 196 -12.53 6.03 2.22
C GLU A 196 -11.94 6.69 3.47
N HIS A 197 -10.66 7.06 3.44
CA HIS A 197 -10.01 7.69 4.58
C HIS A 197 -10.67 9.04 4.91
N ALA A 198 -11.08 9.80 3.89
CA ALA A 198 -11.78 11.07 4.05
C ALA A 198 -13.15 10.94 4.73
N THR A 199 -13.78 9.75 4.72
CA THR A 199 -15.08 9.52 5.38
C THR A 199 -15.02 9.49 6.92
N LYS A 200 -13.82 9.40 7.51
CA LYS A 200 -13.66 9.34 8.97
C LYS A 200 -14.31 10.56 9.62
N LYS A 201 -15.10 10.33 10.68
CA LYS A 201 -15.89 11.36 11.38
C LYS A 201 -15.08 12.62 11.72
N LYS A 202 -13.81 12.45 12.14
CA LYS A 202 -12.91 13.54 12.52
C LYS A 202 -12.62 14.58 11.41
N TYR A 203 -12.83 14.23 10.13
CA TYR A 203 -12.57 15.14 9.00
C TYR A 203 -13.78 15.96 8.57
N LYS A 204 -14.98 15.64 9.06
CA LYS A 204 -16.22 16.39 8.82
C LYS A 204 -16.60 16.54 7.32
N PHE A 205 -16.12 15.66 6.44
CA PHE A 205 -16.52 15.62 5.02
C PHE A 205 -17.84 14.85 4.82
N ILE A 206 -18.96 15.47 5.19
CA ILE A 206 -20.29 14.83 5.20
C ILE A 206 -20.71 14.36 3.80
N LYS A 207 -20.51 15.17 2.76
CA LYS A 207 -20.86 14.82 1.37
C LYS A 207 -20.15 13.53 0.90
N ILE A 208 -18.83 13.44 1.15
CA ILE A 208 -18.03 12.26 0.80
C ILE A 208 -18.50 11.02 1.59
N ARG A 209 -18.77 11.19 2.88
CA ARG A 209 -19.29 10.09 3.72
C ARG A 209 -20.63 9.55 3.20
N ASN A 210 -21.52 10.44 2.76
CA ASN A 210 -22.82 10.04 2.21
C ASN A 210 -22.69 9.35 0.84
N LEU A 211 -21.74 9.81 0.00
CA LEU A 211 -21.45 9.17 -1.29
C LEU A 211 -20.93 7.73 -1.11
N VAL A 212 -20.00 7.53 -0.17
CA VAL A 212 -19.43 6.21 0.10
C VAL A 212 -20.47 5.30 0.76
N PHE A 213 -21.19 5.80 1.77
CA PHE A 213 -22.18 5.10 2.60
C PHE A 213 -21.65 3.81 3.26
N SER A 214 -21.37 2.77 2.47
CA SER A 214 -20.69 1.54 2.87
C SER A 214 -19.42 1.34 2.04
N ALA A 215 -18.28 1.21 2.73
CA ALA A 215 -16.98 1.03 2.10
C ALA A 215 -16.92 -0.21 1.20
N ASP A 216 -17.56 -1.32 1.58
CA ASP A 216 -17.49 -2.56 0.80
C ASP A 216 -18.27 -2.48 -0.51
N TYR A 217 -19.49 -1.93 -0.47
CA TYR A 217 -20.26 -1.69 -1.69
C TYR A 217 -19.61 -0.61 -2.57
N PHE A 218 -19.05 0.44 -1.96
CA PHE A 218 -18.34 1.47 -2.69
C PHE A 218 -17.14 0.91 -3.47
N ARG A 219 -16.36 0.02 -2.86
CA ARG A 219 -15.25 -0.68 -3.54
C ARG A 219 -15.73 -1.47 -4.74
N VAL A 220 -16.77 -2.30 -4.59
CA VAL A 220 -17.30 -3.09 -5.71
C VAL A 220 -17.75 -2.18 -6.86
N ARG A 221 -18.51 -1.13 -6.56
CA ARG A 221 -18.97 -0.16 -7.58
C ARG A 221 -17.81 0.55 -8.27
N TYR A 222 -16.79 0.95 -7.51
CA TYR A 222 -15.59 1.60 -8.02
C TYR A 222 -14.86 0.72 -9.02
N TYR A 223 -14.51 -0.52 -8.64
CA TYR A 223 -13.77 -1.41 -9.54
C TYR A 223 -14.63 -1.87 -10.72
N LEU A 224 -15.95 -2.03 -10.55
CA LEU A 224 -16.86 -2.32 -11.65
C LEU A 224 -16.88 -1.17 -12.67
N LEU A 225 -17.05 0.07 -12.19
CA LEU A 225 -17.07 1.25 -13.05
C LEU A 225 -15.77 1.36 -13.86
N PHE A 226 -14.61 1.30 -13.21
CA PHE A 226 -13.33 1.41 -13.91
C PHE A 226 -13.03 0.20 -14.82
N SER A 227 -13.45 -1.02 -14.45
CA SER A 227 -13.34 -2.17 -15.36
C SER A 227 -14.14 -1.93 -16.64
N LEU A 228 -15.37 -1.43 -16.53
CA LEU A 228 -16.20 -1.11 -17.71
C LEU A 228 -15.60 0.03 -18.53
N ILE A 229 -15.12 1.10 -17.89
CA ILE A 229 -14.47 2.22 -18.59
C ILE A 229 -13.25 1.72 -19.36
N PHE A 230 -12.34 0.99 -18.72
CA PHE A 230 -11.12 0.52 -19.41
C PHE A 230 -11.40 -0.54 -20.47
N LEU A 231 -12.44 -1.36 -20.30
CA LEU A 231 -12.87 -2.26 -21.36
C LEU A 231 -13.34 -1.47 -22.59
N VAL A 232 -14.21 -0.47 -22.41
CA VAL A 232 -14.71 0.37 -23.50
C VAL A 232 -13.57 1.14 -24.16
N VAL A 233 -12.67 1.74 -23.37
CA VAL A 233 -11.51 2.47 -23.93
C VAL A 233 -10.60 1.54 -24.72
N ALA A 234 -10.32 0.33 -24.22
CA ALA A 234 -9.51 -0.67 -24.95
C ALA A 234 -10.14 -1.12 -26.26
N PHE A 235 -11.48 -1.13 -26.36
CA PHE A 235 -12.19 -1.41 -27.61
C PHE A 235 -12.20 -0.23 -28.60
N LEU A 236 -12.15 1.01 -28.11
CA LEU A 236 -12.23 2.21 -28.94
C LEU A 236 -10.87 2.75 -29.38
N VAL A 237 -9.80 2.39 -28.67
CA VAL A 237 -8.44 2.89 -28.90
C VAL A 237 -7.52 1.68 -29.04
N ASP A 238 -7.17 1.33 -30.27
CA ASP A 238 -6.37 0.12 -30.59
C ASP A 238 -5.01 0.06 -29.87
N THR A 239 -4.45 1.21 -29.50
CA THR A 239 -3.17 1.31 -28.79
C THR A 239 -3.31 1.26 -27.27
N PHE A 240 -4.53 1.23 -26.73
CA PHE A 240 -4.76 1.20 -25.29
C PHE A 240 -4.55 -0.22 -24.75
N ASP A 241 -3.68 -0.33 -23.75
CA ASP A 241 -3.28 -1.63 -23.23
C ASP A 241 -4.30 -2.20 -22.23
N TYR A 242 -4.77 -3.42 -22.54
CA TYR A 242 -5.76 -4.17 -21.78
C TYR A 242 -5.34 -4.48 -20.34
N LEU A 243 -4.07 -4.29 -19.97
CA LEU A 243 -3.58 -4.37 -18.60
C LEU A 243 -4.49 -3.62 -17.61
N TYR A 244 -4.98 -2.43 -17.96
CA TYR A 244 -5.83 -1.63 -17.08
C TYR A 244 -7.13 -2.35 -16.76
N PHE A 245 -7.77 -2.91 -17.79
CA PHE A 245 -8.97 -3.70 -17.61
C PHE A 245 -8.71 -4.90 -16.69
N PHE A 246 -7.65 -5.67 -16.96
CA PHE A 246 -7.34 -6.87 -16.17
C PHE A 246 -6.98 -6.57 -14.72
N VAL A 247 -6.23 -5.50 -14.45
CA VAL A 247 -5.92 -5.06 -13.08
C VAL A 247 -7.21 -4.72 -12.34
N PHE A 248 -8.09 -3.91 -12.93
CA PHE A 248 -9.34 -3.51 -12.27
C PHE A 248 -10.32 -4.68 -12.09
N LEU A 249 -10.38 -5.60 -13.07
CA LEU A 249 -11.15 -6.83 -12.96
C LEU A 249 -10.62 -7.71 -11.83
N TYR A 250 -9.31 -7.85 -11.68
CA TYR A 250 -8.69 -8.58 -10.58
C TYR A 250 -9.10 -7.99 -9.20
N TYR A 251 -9.01 -6.67 -9.03
CA TYR A 251 -9.48 -6.03 -7.80
C TYR A 251 -10.99 -6.23 -7.61
N LEU A 252 -11.81 -6.13 -8.66
CA LEU A 252 -13.25 -6.37 -8.59
C LEU A 252 -13.56 -7.79 -8.09
N MET A 253 -12.93 -8.81 -8.68
CA MET A 253 -13.11 -10.21 -8.28
C MET A 253 -12.81 -10.40 -6.80
N TYR A 254 -11.66 -9.90 -6.33
CA TYR A 254 -11.32 -9.96 -4.92
C TYR A 254 -12.37 -9.25 -4.05
N ARG A 255 -12.85 -8.07 -4.44
CA ARG A 255 -13.87 -7.33 -3.67
C ARG A 255 -15.21 -8.05 -3.61
N VAL A 256 -15.66 -8.63 -4.71
CA VAL A 256 -16.89 -9.45 -4.74
C VAL A 256 -16.76 -10.65 -3.79
N VAL A 257 -15.64 -11.37 -3.87
CA VAL A 257 -15.35 -12.51 -2.97
C VAL A 257 -15.39 -12.06 -1.51
N THR A 258 -14.70 -10.98 -1.14
CA THR A 258 -14.71 -10.48 0.24
C THR A 258 -16.10 -10.04 0.71
N LEU A 259 -16.90 -9.40 -0.15
CA LEU A 259 -18.25 -8.98 0.18
C LEU A 259 -19.17 -10.18 0.47
N ILE A 260 -19.04 -11.26 -0.29
CA ILE A 260 -19.78 -12.52 -0.07
C ILE A 260 -19.42 -13.12 1.30
N PHE A 261 -18.12 -13.18 1.64
CA PHE A 261 -17.68 -13.69 2.94
C PHE A 261 -18.18 -12.84 4.11
N VAL A 262 -18.12 -11.52 4.02
CA VAL A 262 -18.61 -10.61 5.07
C VAL A 262 -20.11 -10.80 5.31
N LYS A 263 -20.92 -10.90 4.24
CA LYS A 263 -22.35 -11.15 4.37
C LYS A 263 -22.64 -12.49 5.05
N LYS A 264 -21.90 -13.55 4.67
CA LYS A 264 -22.07 -14.89 5.25
C LYS A 264 -21.76 -14.89 6.74
N THR A 265 -20.68 -14.22 7.18
CA THR A 265 -20.32 -14.14 8.61
C THR A 265 -21.41 -13.41 9.41
N ASN A 266 -21.88 -12.26 8.93
CA ASN A 266 -22.95 -11.50 9.61
C ASN A 266 -24.22 -12.34 9.78
N PHE A 267 -24.61 -13.10 8.74
CA PHE A 267 -25.76 -14.00 8.80
C PHE A 267 -25.58 -15.13 9.82
N VAL A 268 -24.39 -15.73 9.91
CA VAL A 268 -24.08 -16.77 10.90
C VAL A 268 -24.11 -16.22 12.33
N ASP A 269 -23.59 -15.02 12.54
CA ASP A 269 -23.61 -14.37 13.87
C ASP A 269 -25.03 -14.02 14.31
N GLU A 270 -25.88 -13.60 13.38
CA GLU A 270 -27.31 -13.34 13.64
C GLU A 270 -28.08 -14.62 13.99
N LEU A 271 -27.84 -15.73 13.27
CA LEU A 271 -28.40 -17.04 13.60
C LEU A 271 -27.96 -17.55 14.98
N ARG A 272 -26.70 -17.31 15.37
CA ARG A 272 -26.18 -17.70 16.70
C ARG A 272 -26.87 -16.91 17.81
N LYS A 273 -27.03 -15.59 17.64
CA LYS A 273 -27.75 -14.74 18.60
C LYS A 273 -29.20 -15.19 18.80
N ASN A 274 -29.87 -15.57 17.72
CA ASN A 274 -31.27 -16.05 17.77
C ASN A 274 -31.42 -17.46 18.38
N ARG A 275 -30.35 -18.24 18.48
CA ARG A 275 -30.34 -19.55 19.16
C ARG A 275 -29.98 -19.46 20.64
N SER A 276 -29.22 -18.44 21.05
CA SER A 276 -28.87 -18.20 22.47
C SER A 276 -29.95 -17.46 23.26
N SER A 277 -30.98 -16.94 22.58
CA SER A 277 -32.11 -16.23 23.18
C SER A 277 -33.39 -17.07 23.29
N ARG A 278 -33.30 -18.37 22.98
CA ARG A 278 -34.33 -19.40 23.20
C ARG A 278 -33.82 -20.39 24.22
#